data_AF-A0A2K4DFE9-F1
#
_entry.id   AF-A0A2K4DFE9-F1
#
_cell.length_a   1.000
_cell.length_b   1.000
_cell.length_c   1.000
_cell.angle_alpha   90.00
_cell.angle_beta   90.00
_cell.angle_gamma   90.00
#
_symmetry.space_group_name_H-M   'P 1'
#
loop_
_entity.id
_entity.type
_entity.pdbx_description
1 polymer ?
#
loop_
_entity_poly.entity_id
_entity_poly.type
_entity_poly.pdbx_seq_one_letter_code
_entity_poly.pdbx_strand_id
1 'polypeptide(L)'
;MSNLKVNRDNVFDYVIAGINQSEGGDASLITFQQPEFILQNGGMWKIAANNKSGVGSYTFTVKQDGTVEFWDGFMDDKFDEQKVTLP
;
A
#
# COMPACT_ATOMS: atom_id res chain seq x y z
N MET A 1 -22.06 -4.63 8.82
CA MET A 1 -20.65 -4.74 8.40
C MET A 1 -19.89 -3.71 9.21
N SER A 2 -18.84 -4.12 9.92
CA SER A 2 -17.97 -3.20 10.63
C SER A 2 -17.48 -2.12 9.65
N ASN A 3 -17.63 -0.84 10.01
CA ASN A 3 -17.10 0.26 9.21
C ASN A 3 -15.57 0.17 9.21
N LEU A 4 -15.01 -0.51 8.22
CA LEU A 4 -13.57 -0.60 8.00
C LEU A 4 -13.05 0.81 7.71
N LYS A 5 -12.08 1.27 8.51
CA LYS A 5 -11.41 2.57 8.32
C LYS A 5 -10.74 2.64 6.96
N VAL A 6 -10.10 1.55 6.55
CA VAL A 6 -9.50 1.40 5.23
C VAL A 6 -10.39 0.52 4.37
N ASN A 7 -10.91 1.07 3.28
CA ASN A 7 -11.85 0.43 2.38
C ASN A 7 -11.45 0.66 0.91
N ARG A 8 -12.23 0.12 -0.03
CA ARG A 8 -11.91 0.17 -1.46
C ARG A 8 -11.81 1.61 -1.98
N ASP A 9 -12.55 2.54 -1.37
CA ASP A 9 -12.66 3.92 -1.85
C ASP A 9 -11.45 4.76 -1.44
N ASN A 10 -10.78 4.41 -0.33
CA ASN A 10 -9.66 5.22 0.21
C ASN A 10 -8.31 4.50 0.29
N VAL A 11 -8.23 3.19 -0.03
CA VAL A 11 -6.98 2.43 0.10
C VAL A 11 -5.83 3.03 -0.72
N PHE A 12 -6.11 3.57 -1.90
CA PHE A 12 -5.08 4.23 -2.72
C PHE A 12 -4.58 5.52 -2.09
N ASP A 13 -5.42 6.27 -1.39
CA ASP A 13 -4.99 7.48 -0.69
C ASP A 13 -3.97 7.14 0.40
N TYR A 14 -4.17 6.03 1.12
CA TYR A 14 -3.19 5.53 2.10
C TYR A 14 -1.86 5.14 1.43
N VAL A 15 -1.88 4.35 0.36
CA VAL A 15 -0.64 3.93 -0.34
C VAL A 15 0.10 5.13 -0.93
N ILE A 16 -0.60 6.06 -1.58
CA ILE A 16 -0.01 7.27 -2.16
C ILE A 16 0.63 8.13 -1.07
N ALA A 17 -0.09 8.36 0.03
CA ALA A 17 0.44 9.12 1.15
C ALA A 17 1.64 8.43 1.79
N GLY A 18 1.59 7.10 1.95
CA GLY A 18 2.71 6.32 2.48
C GLY A 18 3.95 6.46 1.61
N ILE A 19 3.84 6.26 0.30
CA ILE A 19 4.98 6.37 -0.62
C ILE A 19 5.55 7.79 -0.61
N ASN A 20 4.71 8.82 -0.62
CA ASN A 20 5.21 10.20 -0.62
C ASN A 20 5.78 10.63 0.75
N GLN A 21 5.52 9.89 1.83
CA GLN A 21 6.12 10.08 3.14
C GLN A 21 7.47 9.35 3.29
N SER A 22 7.70 8.28 2.53
CA SER A 22 8.97 7.55 2.60
C SER A 22 10.11 8.36 1.99
N GLU A 23 11.33 8.13 2.50
CA GLU A 23 12.51 8.85 2.02
C GLU A 23 12.77 8.54 0.54
N GLY A 24 12.70 9.58 -0.30
CA GLY A 24 12.91 9.46 -1.75
C GLY A 24 11.77 8.77 -2.53
N GLY A 25 10.63 8.50 -1.88
CA GLY A 25 9.45 7.92 -2.53
C GLY A 25 8.67 8.94 -3.35
N ASP A 26 8.20 8.51 -4.53
CA ASP A 26 7.29 9.30 -5.38
C ASP A 26 6.24 8.39 -6.01
N ALA A 27 5.00 8.47 -5.50
CA ALA A 27 3.88 7.66 -5.96
C ALA A 27 3.52 7.93 -7.42
N SER A 28 3.88 9.09 -7.97
CA SER A 28 3.62 9.44 -9.36
C SER A 28 4.46 8.60 -10.33
N LEU A 29 5.52 7.95 -9.86
CA LEU A 29 6.38 7.06 -10.64
C LEU A 29 5.91 5.60 -10.63
N ILE A 30 4.81 5.30 -9.93
CA ILE A 30 4.32 3.94 -9.71
C ILE A 30 3.04 3.69 -10.52
N THR A 31 2.94 2.48 -11.08
CA THR A 31 1.70 1.95 -11.66
C THR A 31 1.13 0.92 -10.69
N PHE A 32 -0.09 1.15 -10.22
CA PHE A 32 -0.78 0.26 -9.28
C PHE A 32 -1.74 -0.68 -10.00
N GLN A 33 -1.80 -1.92 -9.52
CA GLN A 33 -2.84 -2.88 -9.88
C GLN A 33 -4.09 -2.68 -9.00
N GLN A 34 -5.18 -3.38 -9.35
CA GLN A 34 -6.40 -3.35 -8.53
C GLN A 34 -6.13 -3.84 -7.10
N PRO A 35 -6.75 -3.22 -6.08
CA PRO A 35 -6.55 -3.62 -4.69
C PRO A 35 -7.34 -4.89 -4.38
N GLU A 36 -6.72 -5.80 -3.63
CA GLU A 36 -7.32 -7.04 -3.15
C GLU A 36 -7.53 -6.97 -1.64
N PHE A 37 -8.75 -7.30 -1.17
CA PHE A 37 -9.04 -7.34 0.25
C PHE A 37 -8.76 -8.73 0.82
N ILE A 38 -7.96 -8.78 1.89
CA ILE A 38 -7.58 -9.99 2.60
C ILE A 38 -8.18 -9.92 4.00
N LEU A 39 -9.08 -10.85 4.34
CA LEU A 39 -9.80 -10.84 5.64
C LEU A 39 -8.93 -11.31 6.83
N GLN A 40 -7.69 -11.74 6.59
CA GLN A 40 -6.78 -12.15 7.65
C GLN A 40 -6.43 -10.98 8.59
N ASN A 41 -6.18 -11.26 9.87
CA ASN A 41 -5.73 -10.29 10.88
C ASN A 41 -6.59 -9.02 11.02
N GLY A 42 -7.91 -9.13 10.88
CA GLY A 42 -8.83 -7.99 11.04
C GLY A 42 -9.07 -7.17 9.77
N GLY A 43 -8.56 -7.64 8.63
CA GLY A 43 -8.75 -7.02 7.33
C GLY A 43 -7.54 -6.20 6.91
N MET A 44 -7.03 -6.45 5.71
CA MET A 44 -5.99 -5.64 5.10
C MET A 44 -6.18 -5.61 3.59
N TRP A 45 -5.61 -4.61 2.95
CA TRP A 45 -5.58 -4.51 1.50
C TRP A 45 -4.20 -4.82 0.98
N LYS A 46 -4.12 -5.52 -0.15
CA LYS A 46 -2.89 -5.80 -0.88
C LYS A 46 -2.98 -5.15 -2.27
N ILE A 47 -1.93 -4.46 -2.67
CA ILE A 47 -1.82 -3.79 -3.97
C ILE A 47 -0.48 -4.15 -4.59
N ALA A 48 -0.50 -4.92 -5.67
CA ALA A 48 0.69 -5.11 -6.50
C ALA A 48 0.96 -3.84 -7.32
N ALA A 49 2.24 -3.55 -7.58
CA ALA A 49 2.65 -2.36 -8.30
C ALA A 49 3.98 -2.53 -9.02
N ASN A 50 4.26 -1.62 -9.96
CA ASN A 50 5.51 -1.58 -10.71
C ASN A 50 5.99 -0.15 -10.89
N ASN A 51 7.30 0.04 -11.04
CA ASN A 51 7.82 1.31 -11.53
C ASN A 51 7.35 1.55 -12.97
N LYS A 52 6.99 2.80 -13.27
CA LYS A 52 6.66 3.24 -14.64
C LYS A 52 7.82 3.12 -15.61
N SER A 53 9.06 3.12 -15.12
CA SER A 53 10.27 2.85 -15.92
C SER A 53 10.32 1.43 -16.48
N GLY A 54 9.49 0.51 -15.96
CA GLY A 54 9.48 -0.92 -16.30
C GLY A 54 10.48 -1.75 -15.51
N VAL A 55 11.28 -1.15 -14.63
CA VAL A 55 12.28 -1.85 -13.80
C VAL A 55 11.88 -1.76 -12.33
N GLY A 56 11.49 -2.88 -11.74
CA GLY A 56 11.09 -2.98 -10.33
C GLY A 56 9.61 -3.27 -10.14
N SER A 57 9.32 -4.19 -9.22
CA SER A 57 7.98 -4.58 -8.78
C SER A 57 7.91 -4.48 -7.26
N TYR A 58 6.72 -4.15 -6.78
CA TYR A 58 6.45 -3.93 -5.36
C TYR A 58 5.11 -4.54 -4.98
N THR A 59 4.98 -4.86 -3.72
CA THR A 59 3.70 -5.13 -3.08
C THR A 59 3.51 -4.16 -1.93
N PHE A 60 2.39 -3.44 -1.93
CA PHE A 60 1.98 -2.62 -0.80
C PHE A 60 0.89 -3.33 -0.02
N THR A 61 0.97 -3.30 1.31
CA THR A 61 -0.13 -3.71 2.17
C THR A 61 -0.64 -2.52 2.97
N VAL A 62 -1.96 -2.45 3.20
CA VAL A 62 -2.58 -1.41 4.03
C VAL A 62 -3.46 -2.05 5.09
N LYS A 63 -3.09 -1.88 6.35
CA LYS A 63 -3.82 -2.40 7.51
C LYS A 63 -4.92 -1.42 7.94
N GLN A 64 -5.94 -1.93 8.64
CA GLN A 64 -7.06 -1.08 9.11
C GLN A 64 -6.66 0.07 10.03
N ASP A 65 -5.49 -0.02 10.66
CA ASP A 65 -4.97 1.05 11.52
C ASP A 65 -4.25 2.16 10.73
N GLY A 66 -4.17 2.07 9.40
CA GLY A 66 -3.50 3.04 8.52
C GLY A 66 -2.01 2.78 8.30
N THR A 67 -1.48 1.65 8.78
CA THR A 67 -0.10 1.24 8.49
C THR A 67 0.02 0.74 7.06
N VAL A 68 0.98 1.31 6.31
CA VAL A 68 1.33 0.93 4.94
C VAL A 68 2.68 0.23 4.97
N GLU A 69 2.75 -1.02 4.52
CA GLU A 69 4.01 -1.76 4.41
C GLU A 69 4.48 -1.87 2.96
N PHE A 70 5.79 -1.83 2.77
CA PHE A 70 6.47 -1.81 1.48
C PHE A 70 7.28 -3.08 1.33
N TRP A 71 6.88 -3.90 0.36
CA TRP A 71 7.49 -5.18 0.09
C TRP A 71 8.02 -5.21 -1.32
N ASP A 72 9.02 -6.05 -1.54
CA ASP A 72 9.45 -6.40 -2.89
C ASP A 72 8.29 -7.08 -3.68
N GLY A 73 8.49 -7.28 -4.98
CA GLY A 73 7.47 -7.84 -5.84
C GLY A 73 7.05 -9.27 -5.48
N PHE A 74 7.94 -10.06 -4.87
CA PHE A 74 7.65 -11.44 -4.44
C PHE A 74 7.06 -11.51 -3.03
N MET A 75 7.10 -10.39 -2.29
CA MET A 75 6.67 -10.29 -0.89
C MET A 75 7.52 -11.16 0.04
N ASP A 76 8.79 -11.34 -0.31
CA ASP A 76 9.79 -12.05 0.50
C ASP A 76 10.42 -11.11 1.52
N ASP A 77 10.67 -9.84 1.15
CA ASP A 77 11.35 -8.86 1.99
C ASP A 77 10.53 -7.57 2.17
N LYS A 78 10.26 -7.20 3.43
CA LYS A 78 9.76 -5.87 3.80
C LYS A 78 10.93 -4.91 3.92
N PHE A 79 10.90 -3.82 3.17
CA PHE A 79 11.98 -2.83 3.18
C PHE A 79 11.60 -1.47 3.78
N ASP A 80 10.31 -1.18 3.93
CA ASP A 80 9.84 0.04 4.62
C ASP A 80 8.43 -0.13 5.21
N GLU A 81 8.05 0.77 6.12
CA GLU A 81 6.72 0.88 6.70
C GLU A 81 6.40 2.33 7.10
N GLN A 82 5.21 2.81 6.73
CA GLN A 82 4.75 4.17 7.03
C GLN A 82 3.41 4.16 7.74
N LYS A 83 3.28 4.97 8.80
CA LYS A 83 2.02 5.15 9.53
C LYS A 83 1.26 6.34 8.98
N VAL A 84 0.21 6.08 8.21
CA VAL A 84 -0.58 7.12 7.56
C VAL A 84 -1.86 7.41 8.35
N THR A 85 -2.12 8.70 8.54
CA THR A 85 -3.42 9.20 9.00
C THR A 85 -3.96 10.13 7.93
N LEU A 86 -5.06 9.72 7.28
CA LEU A 86 -5.81 10.59 6.39
C LEU A 86 -6.75 11.49 7.21
N PRO A 87 -7.02 12.74 6.76
CA PRO A 87 -7.94 13.66 7.43
C PRO A 87 -9.39 13.16 7.46
#